data_AF-A0A0D3VH91-F1
#
_entry.id   AF-A0A0D3VH91-F1
#
_cell.length_a   1.000
_cell.length_b   1.000
_cell.length_c   1.000
_cell.angle_alpha   90.00
_cell.angle_beta   90.00
_cell.angle_gamma   90.00
#
_symmetry.space_group_name_H-M   'P 1'
#
loop_
_entity.id
_entity.type
_entity.pdbx_description
1 polymer ?
#
loop_
_entity_poly.entity_id
_entity_poly.type
_entity_poly.pdbx_seq_one_letter_code
_entity_poly.pdbx_strand_id
1 'polypeptide(L)'
;MKTRNIVIICLLLVGVISFGILHGIVMPQLAENEKEYSEDQQDPITHDVTSVLKYSNKYMGNSSNIANLVGSLPLGNIDKSFQLFPDVFTLEINFKEDISNMNKKHLETSLIYNATAAFSLIDNLEAIHFIFDEASYKVTRSAVAQWYAVDDLSFLTDKTTWRELVQSKLTNDHYVSDCMNTIFLKE
;
A
#
# COMPACT_ATOMS: atom_id res chain seq x y z
N MET A 1 29.34 5.42 -54.42
CA MET A 1 29.47 6.08 -53.10
C MET A 1 30.63 5.48 -52.34
N LYS A 2 31.46 6.28 -51.65
CA LYS A 2 32.52 5.74 -50.78
C LYS A 2 31.88 4.91 -49.66
N THR A 3 32.43 3.74 -49.35
CA THR A 3 31.95 2.78 -48.33
C THR A 3 31.60 3.45 -47.00
N ARG A 4 32.40 4.43 -46.58
CA ARG A 4 32.16 5.25 -45.38
C ARG A 4 30.79 5.94 -45.36
N ASN A 5 30.31 6.46 -46.49
CA ASN A 5 29.03 7.16 -46.55
C ASN A 5 27.85 6.19 -46.45
N ILE A 6 28.00 4.96 -46.97
CA ILE A 6 26.99 3.91 -46.85
C ILE A 6 26.87 3.48 -45.38
N VAL A 7 28.00 3.29 -44.69
CA VAL A 7 28.01 2.97 -43.26
C VAL A 7 27.33 4.06 -42.43
N ILE A 8 27.60 5.34 -42.71
CA ILE A 8 26.96 6.46 -42.02
C ILE A 8 25.43 6.45 -42.23
N ILE A 9 24.97 6.22 -43.46
CA ILE A 9 23.52 6.18 -43.76
C ILE A 9 22.85 4.99 -43.08
N CYS A 10 23.47 3.81 -43.09
CA CYS A 10 22.95 2.63 -42.39
C CYS A 10 22.84 2.87 -40.89
N LEU A 11 23.86 3.47 -40.26
CA LEU A 11 23.82 3.81 -38.84
C LEU A 11 22.72 4.82 -38.51
N LEU A 12 22.51 5.82 -39.39
CA LEU A 12 21.45 6.81 -39.23
C LEU A 12 20.06 6.15 -39.33
N LEU A 13 19.86 5.27 -40.32
CA LEU A 13 18.62 4.49 -40.45
C LEU A 13 18.34 3.62 -39.22
N VAL A 14 19.35 2.91 -38.71
CA VAL A 14 19.21 2.13 -37.47
C VAL A 14 18.83 3.03 -36.30
N GLY A 15 19.49 4.18 -36.13
CA GLY A 15 19.16 5.14 -35.09
C GLY A 15 17.72 5.66 -35.17
N VAL A 16 17.25 6.01 -36.37
CA VAL A 16 15.87 6.47 -36.59
C VAL A 16 14.85 5.35 -36.29
N ILE A 17 15.13 4.13 -36.73
CA ILE A 17 14.27 2.97 -36.45
C ILE A 17 14.23 2.70 -34.94
N SER A 18 15.38 2.64 -34.28
CA SER A 18 15.46 2.43 -32.82
C SER A 18 14.75 3.54 -32.05
N PHE A 19 14.90 4.81 -32.46
CA PHE A 19 14.20 5.94 -31.85
C PHE A 19 12.69 5.82 -32.00
N GLY A 20 12.21 5.43 -33.20
CA GLY A 20 10.80 5.20 -33.47
C GLY A 20 10.22 4.06 -32.63
N ILE A 21 10.95 2.95 -32.46
CA ILE A 21 10.53 1.84 -31.59
C ILE A 21 10.45 2.29 -30.12
N LEU A 22 11.47 3.01 -29.64
CA LEU A 22 11.50 3.48 -28.26
C LEU A 22 10.30 4.38 -27.93
N HIS A 23 10.02 5.38 -28.77
CA HIS A 23 8.95 6.34 -28.51
C HIS A 23 7.56 5.82 -28.88
N GLY A 24 7.45 5.00 -29.92
CA GLY A 24 6.16 4.53 -30.43
C GLY A 24 5.62 3.28 -29.74
N ILE A 25 6.48 2.47 -29.12
CA ILE A 25 6.09 1.18 -28.53
C ILE A 25 6.57 1.07 -27.07
N VAL A 26 7.87 1.24 -26.83
CA VAL A 26 8.44 0.95 -25.50
C VAL A 26 7.96 1.95 -24.44
N MET A 27 8.11 3.26 -24.69
CA MET A 27 7.67 4.30 -23.77
C MET A 27 6.17 4.24 -23.43
N PRO A 28 5.23 4.12 -24.39
CA PRO A 28 3.82 4.04 -24.06
C PRO A 28 3.48 2.76 -23.28
N GLN A 29 4.06 1.62 -23.64
CA GLN A 29 3.83 0.36 -22.92
C GLN A 29 4.35 0.43 -21.48
N LEU A 30 5.52 1.04 -21.25
CA LEU A 30 6.03 1.26 -19.89
C LEU A 30 5.09 2.15 -19.07
N ALA A 31 4.60 3.24 -19.66
CA ALA A 31 3.67 4.14 -18.97
C ALA A 31 2.33 3.44 -18.62
N GLU A 32 1.83 2.56 -19.49
CA GLU A 32 0.64 1.75 -19.23
C GLU A 32 0.87 0.77 -18.08
N ASN A 33 1.98 0.03 -18.10
CA ASN A 33 2.35 -0.90 -17.04
C ASN A 33 2.57 -0.18 -15.69
N GLU A 34 3.18 1.01 -15.69
CA GLU A 34 3.37 1.83 -14.47
C GLU A 34 2.04 2.30 -13.89
N LYS A 35 1.10 2.67 -14.76
CA LYS A 35 -0.25 3.06 -14.36
C LYS A 35 -1.01 1.88 -13.76
N GLU A 36 -1.02 0.73 -14.46
CA GLU A 36 -1.65 -0.51 -13.97
C GLU A 36 -1.06 -0.92 -12.61
N TYR A 37 0.27 -0.94 -12.49
CA TYR A 37 0.93 -1.23 -11.22
C TYR A 37 0.54 -0.25 -10.10
N SER A 38 0.42 1.05 -10.42
CA SER A 38 0.02 2.07 -9.44
C SER A 38 -1.43 1.88 -8.97
N GLU A 39 -2.34 1.49 -9.88
CA GLU A 39 -3.72 1.13 -9.55
C GLU A 39 -3.77 -0.14 -8.69
N ASP A 40 -2.99 -1.16 -9.04
CA ASP A 40 -2.86 -2.39 -8.25
C ASP A 40 -2.32 -2.14 -6.83
N GLN A 41 -1.42 -1.15 -6.65
CA GLN A 41 -0.95 -0.75 -5.33
C GLN A 41 -2.00 0.02 -4.52
N GLN A 42 -3.10 0.50 -5.11
CA GLN A 42 -4.19 1.09 -4.33
C GLN A 42 -5.23 0.06 -3.89
N ASP A 43 -5.29 -1.12 -4.53
CA ASP A 43 -6.22 -2.18 -4.15
C ASP A 43 -5.58 -3.19 -3.16
N PRO A 44 -6.16 -3.39 -1.96
CA PRO A 44 -5.66 -4.36 -0.98
C PRO A 44 -5.49 -5.80 -1.48
N ILE A 45 -6.29 -6.20 -2.48
CA ILE A 45 -6.29 -7.56 -3.04
C ILE A 45 -5.07 -7.79 -3.95
N THR A 46 -4.62 -6.76 -4.65
CA THR A 46 -3.52 -6.82 -5.64
C THR A 46 -2.24 -6.16 -5.17
N HIS A 47 -2.29 -5.36 -4.11
CA HIS A 47 -1.12 -4.64 -3.57
C HIS A 47 0.05 -5.60 -3.31
N ASP A 48 1.26 -5.17 -3.68
CA ASP A 48 2.46 -5.97 -3.44
C ASP A 48 3.05 -5.65 -2.07
N VAL A 49 2.75 -6.48 -1.06
CA VAL A 49 3.28 -6.28 0.31
C VAL A 49 4.81 -6.18 0.36
N THR A 50 5.51 -6.76 -0.61
CA THR A 50 6.99 -6.72 -0.62
C THR A 50 7.54 -5.31 -0.87
N SER A 51 6.75 -4.44 -1.52
CA SER A 51 7.13 -3.05 -1.82
C SER A 51 7.29 -2.19 -0.55
N VAL A 52 6.60 -2.55 0.54
CA VAL A 52 6.58 -1.82 1.81
C VAL A 52 7.48 -2.40 2.90
N LEU A 53 8.06 -3.59 2.71
CA LEU A 53 8.93 -4.24 3.71
C LEU A 53 10.17 -3.40 4.06
N LYS A 54 10.65 -2.59 3.12
CA LYS A 54 11.75 -1.63 3.32
C LYS A 54 11.47 -0.59 4.41
N TYR A 55 10.20 -0.41 4.80
CA TYR A 55 9.78 0.48 5.87
C TYR A 55 9.63 -0.23 7.23
N SER A 56 10.03 -1.50 7.34
CA SER A 56 10.08 -2.16 8.65
C SER A 56 11.00 -1.41 9.60
N ASN A 57 10.53 -1.17 10.84
CA ASN A 57 11.31 -0.48 11.85
C ASN A 57 10.85 -0.86 13.26
N LYS A 58 11.79 -0.93 14.19
CA LYS A 58 11.51 -1.27 15.59
C LYS A 58 10.68 -0.21 16.32
N TYR A 59 10.80 1.05 15.92
CA TYR A 59 10.21 2.18 16.64
C TYR A 59 9.36 3.06 15.74
N MET A 60 8.16 3.40 16.22
CA MET A 60 7.26 4.32 15.54
C MET A 60 7.77 5.78 15.49
N GLY A 61 8.86 6.14 16.17
CA GLY A 61 9.40 7.50 16.19
C GLY A 61 9.99 7.98 14.86
N ASN A 62 10.15 7.10 13.87
CA ASN A 62 10.67 7.46 12.55
C ASN A 62 9.54 7.99 11.64
N SER A 63 9.22 9.27 11.80
CA SER A 63 8.10 9.93 11.10
C SER A 63 8.23 9.87 9.58
N SER A 64 9.42 10.09 9.02
CA SER A 64 9.64 10.01 7.58
C SER A 64 9.36 8.60 7.04
N ASN A 65 9.79 7.57 7.76
CA ASN A 65 9.55 6.19 7.36
C ASN A 65 8.08 5.80 7.46
N ILE A 66 7.37 6.25 8.50
CA ILE A 66 5.93 6.04 8.64
C ILE A 66 5.16 6.76 7.54
N ALA A 67 5.52 8.01 7.23
CA ALA A 67 4.89 8.77 6.16
C ALA A 67 4.98 8.01 4.82
N ASN A 68 6.16 7.47 4.52
CA ASN A 68 6.39 6.70 3.31
C ASN A 68 5.62 5.36 3.33
N LEU A 69 5.54 4.67 4.47
CA LEU A 69 4.74 3.46 4.61
C LEU A 69 3.25 3.75 4.35
N VAL A 70 2.67 4.71 5.09
CA VAL A 70 1.26 5.09 4.98
C VAL A 70 0.91 5.60 3.57
N GLY A 71 1.85 6.30 2.90
CA GLY A 71 1.67 6.74 1.51
C GLY A 71 1.83 5.63 0.47
N SER A 72 2.46 4.52 0.82
CA SER A 72 2.67 3.37 -0.10
C SER A 72 1.60 2.28 0.05
N LEU A 73 0.81 2.30 1.12
CA LEU A 73 -0.29 1.38 1.38
C LEU A 73 -1.56 1.78 0.60
N PRO A 74 -2.57 0.89 0.48
CA PRO A 74 -3.91 1.24 0.00
C PRO A 74 -4.47 2.51 0.64
N LEU A 75 -5.23 3.33 -0.11
CA LEU A 75 -5.62 4.71 0.26
C LEU A 75 -4.42 5.68 0.40
N GLY A 76 -3.25 5.29 -0.11
CA GLY A 76 -2.03 6.09 -0.14
C GLY A 76 -2.15 7.34 -1.00
N ASN A 77 -2.99 7.29 -2.04
CA ASN A 77 -3.30 8.41 -2.93
C ASN A 77 -4.25 9.45 -2.33
N ILE A 78 -4.95 9.15 -1.24
CA ILE A 78 -5.88 10.08 -0.59
C ILE A 78 -5.10 11.11 0.23
N ASP A 79 -5.47 12.38 0.09
CA ASP A 79 -4.90 13.46 0.88
C ASP A 79 -5.12 13.24 2.38
N LYS A 80 -4.03 13.28 3.14
CA LYS A 80 -4.04 13.00 4.58
C LYS A 80 -2.92 13.72 5.33
N SER A 81 -3.12 13.89 6.63
CA SER A 81 -2.05 14.21 7.58
C SER A 81 -1.92 13.08 8.59
N PHE A 82 -0.78 12.96 9.26
CA PHE A 82 -0.58 11.97 10.30
C PHE A 82 0.06 12.58 11.53
N GLN A 83 -0.22 11.98 12.69
CA GLN A 83 0.36 12.36 13.96
C GLN A 83 0.83 11.12 14.71
N LEU A 84 1.96 11.27 15.38
CA LEU A 84 2.58 10.21 16.16
C LEU A 84 2.47 10.58 17.63
N PHE A 85 2.05 9.61 18.45
CA PHE A 85 2.02 9.71 19.90
C PHE A 85 2.93 8.64 20.50
N PRO A 86 4.25 8.89 20.58
CA PRO A 86 5.22 7.90 21.05
C PRO A 86 5.02 7.45 22.49
N ASP A 87 4.46 8.31 23.35
CA ASP A 87 4.23 8.01 24.77
C ASP A 87 3.19 6.91 24.99
N VAL A 88 2.25 6.78 24.05
CA VAL A 88 1.15 5.79 24.05
C VAL A 88 1.19 4.88 22.83
N PHE A 89 2.30 4.91 22.09
CA PHE A 89 2.53 4.08 20.91
C PHE A 89 1.40 4.08 19.87
N THR A 90 0.85 5.26 19.57
CA THR A 90 -0.32 5.43 18.68
C THR A 90 0.02 6.24 17.43
N LEU A 91 -0.49 5.78 16.28
CA LEU A 91 -0.47 6.49 15.00
C LEU A 91 -1.88 6.99 14.66
N GLU A 92 -2.03 8.29 14.44
CA GLU A 92 -3.26 8.86 13.89
C GLU A 92 -3.07 9.21 12.42
N ILE A 93 -4.04 8.85 11.59
CA ILE A 93 -4.09 9.17 10.17
C ILE A 93 -5.40 9.91 9.90
N ASN A 94 -5.29 11.19 9.55
CA ASN A 94 -6.41 12.08 9.29
C ASN A 94 -6.58 12.21 7.78
N PHE A 95 -7.57 11.53 7.22
CA PHE A 95 -7.96 11.65 5.82
C PHE A 95 -8.79 12.92 5.63
N LYS A 96 -8.52 13.66 4.55
CA LYS A 96 -9.25 14.89 4.21
C LYS A 96 -10.49 14.65 3.34
N GLU A 97 -10.74 13.40 2.99
CA GLU A 97 -11.85 13.02 2.14
C GLU A 97 -12.97 12.43 2.99
N ASP A 98 -14.21 12.81 2.68
CA ASP A 98 -15.39 12.30 3.33
C ASP A 98 -15.58 10.81 3.00
N ILE A 99 -15.79 10.02 4.05
CA ILE A 99 -16.09 8.59 3.98
C ILE A 99 -17.29 8.27 3.09
N SER A 100 -18.24 9.18 2.95
CA SER A 100 -19.44 9.03 2.11
C SER A 100 -19.13 8.95 0.61
N ASN A 101 -18.00 9.52 0.19
CA ASN A 101 -17.53 9.47 -1.19
C ASN A 101 -16.75 8.18 -1.51
N MET A 102 -16.40 7.40 -0.49
CA MET A 102 -15.60 6.18 -0.63
C MET A 102 -16.49 4.95 -0.83
N ASN A 103 -16.02 4.02 -1.66
CA ASN A 103 -16.64 2.71 -1.71
C ASN A 103 -16.42 1.99 -0.37
N LYS A 104 -17.51 1.72 0.35
CA LYS A 104 -17.46 1.09 1.69
C LYS A 104 -16.61 -0.19 1.73
N LYS A 105 -16.78 -1.09 0.75
CA LYS A 105 -16.03 -2.35 0.72
C LYS A 105 -14.54 -2.09 0.55
N HIS A 106 -14.16 -1.22 -0.38
CA HIS A 106 -12.76 -0.87 -0.61
C HIS A 106 -12.13 -0.18 0.60
N LEU A 107 -12.88 0.69 1.28
CA LEU A 107 -12.44 1.32 2.51
C LEU A 107 -12.18 0.28 3.60
N GLU A 108 -13.15 -0.58 3.91
CA GLU A 108 -13.04 -1.58 4.97
C GLU A 108 -11.90 -2.57 4.71
N THR A 109 -11.75 -3.07 3.48
CA THR A 109 -10.62 -3.94 3.12
C THR A 109 -9.28 -3.22 3.26
N SER A 110 -9.20 -1.94 2.90
CA SER A 110 -7.99 -1.13 3.03
C SER A 110 -7.63 -0.85 4.47
N LEU A 111 -8.58 -0.54 5.34
CA LEU A 111 -8.33 -0.31 6.76
C LEU A 111 -7.76 -1.57 7.43
N ILE A 112 -8.35 -2.75 7.15
CA ILE A 112 -7.83 -4.03 7.64
C ILE A 112 -6.42 -4.27 7.12
N TYR A 113 -6.20 -4.15 5.81
CA TYR A 113 -4.90 -4.35 5.18
C TYR A 113 -3.82 -3.45 5.78
N ASN A 114 -4.12 -2.15 5.89
CA ASN A 114 -3.18 -1.14 6.34
C ASN A 114 -2.83 -1.32 7.82
N ALA A 115 -3.83 -1.61 8.65
CA ALA A 115 -3.60 -1.88 10.07
C ALA A 115 -2.69 -3.10 10.25
N THR A 116 -3.01 -4.21 9.57
CA THR A 116 -2.20 -5.42 9.62
C THR A 116 -0.78 -5.15 9.15
N ALA A 117 -0.59 -4.42 8.04
CA ALA A 117 0.74 -4.12 7.50
C ALA A 117 1.55 -3.24 8.45
N ALA A 118 0.94 -2.18 8.99
CA ALA A 118 1.59 -1.28 9.91
C ALA A 118 2.02 -1.98 11.21
N PHE A 119 1.16 -2.81 11.81
CA PHE A 119 1.52 -3.58 13.00
C PHE A 119 2.57 -4.66 12.70
N SER A 120 2.51 -5.31 11.53
CA SER A 120 3.55 -6.28 11.12
C SER A 120 4.92 -5.65 10.89
N LEU A 121 4.97 -4.37 10.49
CA LEU A 121 6.21 -3.68 10.12
C LEU A 121 6.78 -2.77 11.22
N ILE A 122 5.97 -2.33 12.17
CA ILE A 122 6.38 -1.42 13.25
C ILE A 122 6.22 -2.12 14.60
N ASP A 123 7.33 -2.57 15.19
CA ASP A 123 7.32 -3.48 16.33
C ASP A 123 6.57 -2.93 17.55
N ASN A 124 6.84 -1.66 17.90
CA ASN A 124 6.31 -1.04 19.10
C ASN A 124 5.02 -0.24 18.86
N LEU A 125 4.40 -0.31 17.67
CA LEU A 125 3.13 0.36 17.41
C LEU A 125 2.00 -0.46 18.05
N GLU A 126 1.20 0.18 18.89
CA GLU A 126 0.16 -0.48 19.68
C GLU A 126 -1.26 -0.12 19.23
N ALA A 127 -1.46 1.07 18.65
CA ALA A 127 -2.77 1.49 18.15
C ALA A 127 -2.68 2.36 16.89
N ILE A 128 -3.72 2.28 16.07
CA ILE A 128 -3.92 3.15 14.91
C ILE A 128 -5.31 3.75 15.00
N HIS A 129 -5.41 5.05 14.76
CA HIS A 129 -6.67 5.79 14.64
C HIS A 129 -6.78 6.33 13.22
N PHE A 130 -7.75 5.81 12.47
CA PHE A 130 -8.11 6.32 11.16
C PHE A 130 -9.24 7.32 11.35
N ILE A 131 -8.99 8.58 11.00
CA ILE A 131 -9.91 9.70 11.22
C ILE A 131 -10.36 10.22 9.85
N PHE A 132 -11.66 10.31 9.67
CA PHE A 132 -12.34 10.92 8.53
C PHE A 132 -13.25 12.04 9.04
N ASP A 133 -13.81 12.86 8.14
CA ASP A 133 -14.64 14.00 8.53
C ASP A 133 -15.88 13.61 9.38
N GLU A 134 -16.55 12.51 9.05
CA GLU A 134 -17.79 12.09 9.72
C GLU A 134 -17.68 10.78 10.54
N ALA A 135 -16.50 10.16 10.56
CA ALA A 135 -16.31 8.87 11.23
C ALA A 135 -14.85 8.67 11.62
N SER A 136 -14.62 7.89 12.67
CA SER A 136 -13.28 7.40 12.94
C SER A 136 -13.28 5.94 13.37
N TYR A 137 -12.14 5.28 13.14
CA TYR A 137 -11.94 3.88 13.43
C TYR A 137 -10.64 3.70 14.19
N LYS A 138 -10.73 3.05 15.34
CA LYS A 138 -9.57 2.71 16.16
C LYS A 138 -9.36 1.21 16.20
N VAL A 139 -8.11 0.80 16.03
CA VAL A 139 -7.69 -0.60 16.08
C VAL A 139 -6.41 -0.74 16.88
N THR A 140 -6.24 -1.87 17.56
CA THR A 140 -5.07 -2.16 18.40
C THR A 140 -4.30 -3.35 17.88
N ARG A 141 -2.98 -3.37 18.14
CA ARG A 141 -2.09 -4.48 17.78
C ARG A 141 -2.60 -5.81 18.35
N SER A 142 -3.01 -5.80 19.61
CA SER A 142 -3.50 -7.00 20.30
C SER A 142 -4.78 -7.56 19.68
N ALA A 143 -5.71 -6.70 19.25
CA ALA A 143 -6.92 -7.15 18.57
C ALA A 143 -6.62 -7.77 17.20
N VAL A 144 -5.67 -7.21 16.44
CA VAL A 144 -5.22 -7.78 15.16
C VAL A 144 -4.49 -9.11 15.37
N ALA A 145 -3.61 -9.20 16.36
CA ALA A 145 -2.91 -10.44 16.73
C ALA A 145 -3.91 -11.56 17.10
N GLN A 146 -4.93 -11.23 17.90
CA GLN A 146 -6.01 -12.16 18.25
C GLN A 146 -6.83 -12.59 17.04
N TRP A 147 -7.16 -11.66 16.14
CA TRP A 147 -7.93 -11.95 14.91
C TRP A 147 -7.23 -12.98 14.02
N TYR A 148 -5.91 -12.87 13.86
CA TYR A 148 -5.11 -13.83 13.10
C TYR A 148 -4.65 -15.05 13.91
N ALA A 149 -4.94 -15.09 15.22
CA ALA A 149 -4.47 -16.11 16.16
C ALA A 149 -2.95 -16.31 16.13
N VAL A 150 -2.19 -15.21 16.14
CA VAL A 150 -0.72 -15.19 16.16
C VAL A 150 -0.21 -14.33 17.31
N ASP A 151 0.91 -14.72 17.91
CA ASP A 151 1.56 -13.93 18.97
C ASP A 151 2.40 -12.78 18.39
N ASP A 152 3.00 -13.01 17.22
CA ASP A 152 3.83 -12.02 16.52
C ASP A 152 3.33 -11.78 15.09
N LEU A 153 2.88 -10.55 14.85
CA LEU A 153 2.40 -10.10 13.55
C LEU A 153 3.50 -9.98 12.50
N SER A 154 4.79 -9.95 12.90
CA SER A 154 5.91 -9.94 11.95
C SER A 154 5.93 -11.18 11.04
N PHE A 155 5.35 -12.30 11.51
CA PHE A 155 5.16 -13.53 10.72
C PHE A 155 4.36 -13.29 9.43
N LEU A 156 3.44 -12.33 9.43
CA LEU A 156 2.63 -11.99 8.26
C LEU A 156 3.44 -11.30 7.16
N THR A 157 4.66 -10.81 7.42
CA THR A 157 5.48 -10.10 6.41
C THR A 157 5.99 -10.99 5.27
N ASP A 158 5.96 -12.32 5.43
CA ASP A 158 6.24 -13.24 4.32
C ASP A 158 5.18 -13.12 3.22
N LYS A 159 5.61 -13.00 1.97
CA LYS A 159 4.71 -12.79 0.82
C LYS A 159 3.65 -13.88 0.67
N THR A 160 4.00 -15.14 0.93
CA THR A 160 3.08 -16.27 0.79
C THR A 160 2.08 -16.26 1.92
N THR A 161 2.57 -16.12 3.15
CA THR A 161 1.74 -16.01 4.36
C THR A 161 0.77 -14.83 4.26
N TRP A 162 1.25 -13.64 3.86
CA TRP A 162 0.43 -12.45 3.67
C TRP A 162 -0.72 -12.70 2.69
N ARG A 163 -0.41 -13.30 1.54
CA ARG A 163 -1.40 -13.58 0.50
C ARG A 163 -2.46 -14.57 0.98
N GLU A 164 -2.05 -15.62 1.70
CA GLU A 164 -2.96 -16.67 2.17
C GLU A 164 -3.81 -16.23 3.36
N LEU A 165 -3.23 -15.56 4.36
CA LEU A 165 -3.90 -15.24 5.61
C LEU A 165 -4.56 -13.86 5.62
N VAL A 166 -4.02 -12.89 4.87
CA VAL A 166 -4.52 -11.52 4.82
C VAL A 166 -5.27 -11.28 3.51
N GLN A 167 -4.57 -11.20 2.37
CA GLN A 167 -5.17 -10.69 1.11
C GLN A 167 -6.31 -11.57 0.59
N SER A 168 -6.13 -12.89 0.55
CA SER A 168 -7.17 -13.78 0.00
C SER A 168 -8.48 -13.69 0.78
N LYS A 169 -8.41 -13.43 2.09
CA LYS A 169 -9.58 -13.34 2.98
C LYS A 169 -10.38 -12.06 2.76
N LEU A 170 -9.74 -10.97 2.34
CA LEU A 170 -10.39 -9.70 2.05
C LEU A 170 -11.35 -9.76 0.85
N THR A 171 -11.31 -10.83 0.05
CA THR A 171 -12.31 -11.07 -1.02
C THR A 171 -13.68 -11.50 -0.48
N ASN A 172 -13.74 -11.98 0.77
CA ASN A 172 -14.96 -12.45 1.41
C ASN A 172 -15.60 -11.33 2.25
N ASP A 173 -16.76 -10.85 1.81
CA ASP A 173 -17.48 -9.73 2.46
C ASP A 173 -17.90 -10.02 3.91
N HIS A 174 -18.21 -11.28 4.24
CA HIS A 174 -18.55 -11.68 5.60
C HIS A 174 -17.33 -11.60 6.52
N TYR A 175 -16.17 -12.08 6.04
CA TYR A 175 -14.91 -11.98 6.77
C TYR A 175 -14.53 -10.52 7.04
N VAL A 176 -14.65 -9.66 6.03
CA VAL A 176 -14.37 -8.22 6.15
C VAL A 176 -15.30 -7.57 7.17
N SER A 177 -16.62 -7.82 7.05
CA SER A 177 -17.62 -7.26 7.95
C SER A 177 -17.41 -7.73 9.40
N ASP A 178 -17.15 -9.02 9.60
CA ASP A 178 -16.86 -9.59 10.93
C ASP A 178 -15.61 -8.97 11.54
N CYS A 179 -14.54 -8.85 10.75
CA CYS A 179 -13.29 -8.22 11.18
C CYS A 179 -13.55 -6.77 11.64
N MET A 180 -14.19 -5.96 10.79
CA MET A 180 -14.51 -4.58 11.10
C MET A 180 -15.35 -4.47 12.38
N ASN A 181 -16.39 -5.28 12.54
CA ASN A 181 -17.25 -5.23 13.73
C ASN A 181 -16.56 -5.74 15.01
N THR A 182 -15.55 -6.61 14.87
CA THR A 182 -14.90 -7.26 16.01
C THR A 182 -13.71 -6.44 16.53
N ILE A 183 -12.86 -5.93 15.64
CA ILE A 183 -11.56 -5.34 16.03
C ILE A 183 -11.44 -3.84 15.76
N PHE A 184 -12.34 -3.26 14.94
CA PHE A 184 -12.36 -1.82 14.71
C PHE A 184 -13.46 -1.17 15.54
N LEU A 185 -13.05 -0.36 16.51
CA LEU A 185 -13.96 0.47 17.28
C LEU A 185 -14.30 1.70 16.45
N LYS A 186 -15.57 1.79 16.03
CA LYS A 186 -16.10 2.98 15.38
C LYS A 186 -16.45 4.01 16.45
N GLU A 187 -15.84 5.19 16.35
CA GLU A 187 -16.09 6.34 17.25
C GLU A 187 -16.81 7.46 16.50
#